data_AF-A0A4V0X8J8-F1
#
_entry.id   AF-A0A4V0X8J8-F1
#
_cell.length_a   1.000
_cell.length_b   1.000
_cell.length_c   1.000
_cell.angle_alpha   90.00
_cell.angle_beta   90.00
_cell.angle_gamma   90.00
#
_symmetry.space_group_name_H-M   'P 1'
#
loop_
_entity.id
_entity.type
_entity.pdbx_description
1 polymer ?
#
loop_
_entity_poly.entity_id
_entity_poly.type
_entity_poly.pdbx_seq_one_letter_code
_entity_poly.pdbx_strand_id
1 'polypeptide(L)'
;MQDNSKPPPQFDRLMQPHMLVRRTIALVLAGGRGSRLKQLTDRRAKPAVYFGGKFRIIDFSLSNCVNSGIRRIGVITQYKSHSLLRHLQRGWSFLRAELNEMVDLLPAQQRLDDEHWYRGTADAIYQNLDIIQSSSPEYIVVLAGDHVYKMDYSLMLQDHVETGADCTVGCIEVPRAEASAFGVMAIDAQRKILSFVEKPDHPPAMPGNEAMSLASMGIYIFNAKYLYRLLDEDLARPESSHDFGKDVIPVAVSEGRAHAHPFSMSCVSTSAQAKPYWRDVGTIDAFWEANLDLASVTPELDIYDNDWPIWTNQRQLPPAKFVQDAQGKHGLTINTMVSGGCIVSGSNVSNSVLFSSVRVHSFCQIDQAVLLPNTTIGRGCRISKVVVDRGCTLPEGLVIGDDPELDARRFERTSNGVVLVTRNMLSRLADATA
;
A
#
# COMPACT_ATOMS: atom_id res chain seq x y z
N MET A 1 -11.94 48.36 46.96
CA MET A 1 -12.53 47.74 45.76
C MET A 1 -11.45 47.72 44.70
N GLN A 2 -10.70 46.60 44.60
CA GLN A 2 -9.73 46.40 43.54
C GLN A 2 -10.44 45.67 42.41
N ASP A 3 -10.43 46.30 41.24
CA ASP A 3 -10.94 45.81 39.97
C ASP A 3 -10.20 44.52 39.59
N ASN A 4 -10.95 43.45 39.40
CA ASN A 4 -10.46 42.09 39.20
C ASN A 4 -10.85 41.60 37.80
N SER A 5 -10.59 42.42 36.79
CA SER A 5 -10.78 42.10 35.37
C SER A 5 -9.45 41.69 34.72
N LYS A 6 -8.88 40.56 35.17
CA LYS A 6 -7.93 39.83 34.32
C LYS A 6 -8.73 39.09 33.24
N PRO A 7 -8.48 39.32 31.94
CA PRO A 7 -9.06 38.47 30.91
C PRO A 7 -8.55 37.03 31.10
N PRO A 8 -9.35 36.00 30.76
CA PRO A 8 -8.88 34.62 30.81
C PRO A 8 -7.65 34.47 29.89
N PRO A 9 -6.68 33.61 30.24
CA PRO A 9 -5.57 33.35 29.34
C PRO A 9 -6.11 32.70 28.07
N GLN A 10 -6.11 33.44 26.97
CA GLN A 10 -6.26 32.89 25.62
C GLN A 10 -5.06 31.98 25.37
N PHE A 11 -5.22 30.69 25.68
CA PHE A 11 -4.35 29.64 25.18
C PHE A 11 -4.80 29.24 23.77
N ASP A 12 -4.86 30.20 22.83
CA ASP A 12 -4.77 29.87 21.41
C ASP A 12 -3.30 29.56 21.09
N ARG A 13 -2.78 28.48 21.67
CA ARG A 13 -1.60 27.85 21.10
C ARG A 13 -2.13 27.06 19.92
N LEU A 14 -1.89 27.55 18.70
CA LEU A 14 -1.77 26.68 17.52
C LEU A 14 -1.02 25.43 17.98
N MET A 15 -1.75 24.32 18.11
CA MET A 15 -1.17 23.08 18.62
C MET A 15 -0.07 22.69 17.65
N GLN A 16 1.17 22.72 18.12
CA GLN A 16 2.30 22.41 17.26
C GLN A 16 2.15 20.99 16.68
N PRO A 17 2.54 20.73 15.43
CA PRO A 17 2.34 19.44 14.77
C PRO A 17 2.79 18.23 15.61
N HIS A 18 3.90 18.38 16.33
CA HIS A 18 4.44 17.34 17.22
C HIS A 18 3.49 16.95 18.38
N MET A 19 2.63 17.85 18.85
CA MET A 19 1.63 17.56 19.88
C MET A 19 0.43 16.82 19.29
N LEU A 20 0.01 17.16 18.08
CA LEU A 20 -1.10 16.51 17.38
C LEU A 20 -0.80 15.03 17.15
N VAL A 21 0.39 14.72 16.63
CA VAL A 21 0.81 13.34 16.32
C VAL A 21 0.90 12.47 17.58
N ARG A 22 1.29 13.04 18.74
CA ARG A 22 1.31 12.33 20.03
C ARG A 22 -0.08 11.98 20.55
N ARG A 23 -1.09 12.77 20.20
CA ARG A 23 -2.50 12.53 20.56
C ARG A 23 -3.24 11.68 19.52
N THR A 24 -2.53 11.20 18.50
CA THR A 24 -3.08 10.43 17.39
C THR A 24 -2.81 8.92 17.56
N ILE A 25 -3.70 8.09 17.04
CA ILE A 25 -3.45 6.68 16.72
C ILE A 25 -3.68 6.46 15.22
N ALA A 26 -2.81 5.70 14.57
CA ALA A 26 -3.02 5.27 13.19
C ALA A 26 -3.63 3.86 13.16
N LEU A 27 -4.64 3.63 12.34
CA LEU A 27 -5.29 2.34 12.13
C LEU A 27 -5.11 1.94 10.66
N VAL A 28 -4.21 1.00 10.42
CA VAL A 28 -3.88 0.48 9.09
C VAL A 28 -4.79 -0.69 8.77
N LEU A 29 -5.73 -0.48 7.85
CA LEU A 29 -6.60 -1.50 7.31
C LEU A 29 -5.81 -2.39 6.35
N ALA A 30 -5.40 -3.56 6.83
CA ALA A 30 -4.57 -4.53 6.09
C ALA A 30 -5.34 -5.83 5.75
N GLY A 31 -6.67 -5.76 5.70
CA GLY A 31 -7.56 -6.87 5.35
C GLY A 31 -7.75 -7.12 3.85
N GLY A 32 -7.23 -6.26 2.98
CA GLY A 32 -7.47 -6.31 1.53
C GLY A 32 -7.09 -7.65 0.89
N ARG A 33 -8.09 -8.31 0.27
CA ARG A 33 -7.88 -9.57 -0.48
C ARG A 33 -7.05 -9.37 -1.75
N GLY A 34 -7.15 -8.20 -2.40
CA GLY A 34 -6.47 -7.91 -3.67
C GLY A 34 -6.83 -8.88 -4.78
N SER A 35 -8.12 -9.16 -5.00
CA SER A 35 -8.59 -10.17 -5.97
C SER A 35 -8.14 -9.92 -7.40
N ARG A 36 -7.98 -8.65 -7.80
CA ARG A 36 -7.47 -8.23 -9.11
C ARG A 36 -5.99 -8.57 -9.34
N LEU A 37 -5.24 -8.91 -8.28
CA LEU A 37 -3.88 -9.47 -8.37
C LEU A 37 -3.85 -10.99 -8.59
N LYS A 38 -5.03 -11.61 -8.73
CA LYS A 38 -5.20 -13.03 -9.08
C LYS A 38 -4.36 -13.93 -8.15
N GLN A 39 -3.57 -14.84 -8.72
CA GLN A 39 -2.83 -15.84 -7.97
C GLN A 39 -1.68 -15.26 -7.13
N LEU A 40 -1.31 -13.98 -7.32
CA LEU A 40 -0.30 -13.30 -6.51
C LEU A 40 -0.75 -13.10 -5.05
N THR A 41 -2.06 -13.11 -4.79
CA THR A 41 -2.67 -12.99 -3.45
C THR A 41 -3.37 -14.28 -3.02
N ASP A 42 -3.14 -15.41 -3.69
CA ASP A 42 -3.73 -16.71 -3.33
C ASP A 42 -3.31 -17.18 -1.93
N ARG A 43 -2.10 -16.82 -1.49
CA ARG A 43 -1.51 -17.31 -0.23
C ARG A 43 -1.05 -16.19 0.71
N ARG A 44 -1.36 -14.93 0.40
CA ARG A 44 -0.94 -13.75 1.15
C ARG A 44 -1.95 -12.62 0.95
N ALA A 45 -2.13 -11.77 1.96
CA ALA A 45 -2.88 -10.52 1.81
C ALA A 45 -2.17 -9.54 0.86
N LYS A 46 -2.91 -8.62 0.22
CA LYS A 46 -2.33 -7.59 -0.66
C LYS A 46 -1.24 -6.75 0.05
N PRO A 47 -1.42 -6.26 1.30
CA PRO A 47 -0.37 -5.57 2.05
C PRO A 47 0.95 -6.35 2.20
N ALA A 48 0.89 -7.69 2.12
CA ALA A 48 2.04 -8.58 2.25
C ALA A 48 2.74 -8.88 0.92
N VAL A 49 2.24 -8.36 -0.21
CA VAL A 49 2.90 -8.49 -1.52
C VAL A 49 4.22 -7.74 -1.50
N TYR A 50 5.23 -8.32 -2.14
CA TYR A 50 6.58 -7.80 -2.22
C TYR A 50 6.65 -6.63 -3.20
N PHE A 51 7.42 -5.60 -2.90
CA PHE A 51 7.57 -4.42 -3.76
C PHE A 51 9.01 -3.86 -3.71
N GLY A 52 9.53 -3.35 -4.82
CA GLY A 52 10.79 -2.60 -4.86
C GLY A 52 12.02 -3.38 -4.39
N GLY A 53 12.11 -4.67 -4.70
CA GLY A 53 13.26 -5.53 -4.44
C GLY A 53 13.40 -6.05 -3.00
N LYS A 54 13.07 -5.25 -1.98
CA LYS A 54 13.18 -5.64 -0.56
C LYS A 54 11.94 -5.38 0.31
N PHE A 55 11.06 -4.48 -0.10
CA PHE A 55 9.94 -4.03 0.71
C PHE A 55 8.70 -4.93 0.54
N ARG A 56 7.69 -4.66 1.36
CA ARG A 56 6.29 -5.02 1.12
C ARG A 56 5.44 -3.76 1.06
N ILE A 57 4.26 -3.85 0.46
CA ILE A 57 3.37 -2.69 0.30
C ILE A 57 3.05 -2.01 1.65
N ILE A 58 2.77 -2.80 2.69
CA ILE A 58 2.43 -2.24 4.03
C ILE A 58 3.54 -1.36 4.63
N ASP A 59 4.79 -1.59 4.23
CA ASP A 59 5.94 -0.88 4.79
C ASP A 59 5.87 0.63 4.47
N PHE A 60 5.22 1.03 3.37
CA PHE A 60 5.04 2.43 3.00
C PHE A 60 4.12 3.15 3.98
N SER A 61 2.91 2.62 4.23
CA SER A 61 1.97 3.23 5.17
C SER A 61 2.54 3.30 6.59
N LEU A 62 3.24 2.25 7.04
CA LEU A 62 3.86 2.19 8.36
C LEU A 62 5.05 3.15 8.50
N SER A 63 5.89 3.26 7.47
CA SER A 63 7.01 4.21 7.47
C SER A 63 6.51 5.65 7.47
N ASN A 64 5.46 5.95 6.70
CA ASN A 64 4.80 7.25 6.74
C ASN A 64 4.30 7.58 8.16
N CYS A 65 3.70 6.62 8.89
CA CYS A 65 3.31 6.84 10.28
C CYS A 65 4.50 7.22 11.15
N VAL A 66 5.57 6.42 11.13
CA VAL A 66 6.75 6.63 11.98
C VAL A 66 7.47 7.92 11.64
N ASN A 67 7.65 8.22 10.35
CA ASN A 67 8.33 9.42 9.87
C ASN A 67 7.51 10.69 10.17
N SER A 68 6.18 10.62 10.13
CA SER A 68 5.28 11.68 10.62
C SER A 68 5.24 11.81 12.15
N GLY A 69 5.89 10.92 12.89
CA GLY A 69 5.89 10.93 14.36
C GLY A 69 4.68 10.25 15.01
N ILE A 70 3.82 9.58 14.25
CA ILE A 70 2.72 8.76 14.78
C ILE A 70 3.27 7.38 15.15
N ARG A 71 3.39 7.13 16.45
CA ARG A 71 4.02 5.90 16.98
C ARG A 71 3.06 4.93 17.68
N ARG A 72 1.77 5.26 17.71
CA ARG A 72 0.71 4.32 18.10
C ARG A 72 0.01 3.87 16.84
N ILE A 73 0.24 2.62 16.46
CA ILE A 73 -0.23 2.08 15.18
C ILE A 73 -0.95 0.75 15.45
N GLY A 74 -2.22 0.65 15.08
CA GLY A 74 -2.96 -0.61 15.02
C GLY A 74 -3.00 -1.12 13.58
N VAL A 75 -2.60 -2.38 13.36
CA VAL A 75 -2.67 -3.03 12.05
C VAL A 75 -3.78 -4.07 12.08
N ILE A 76 -4.87 -3.78 11.38
CA ILE A 76 -6.07 -4.60 11.37
C ILE A 76 -5.99 -5.60 10.22
N THR A 77 -5.97 -6.89 10.56
CA THR A 77 -5.76 -7.96 9.58
C THR A 77 -6.94 -8.93 9.57
N GLN A 78 -7.21 -9.50 8.39
CA GLN A 78 -8.33 -10.42 8.20
C GLN A 78 -7.87 -11.66 7.41
N TYR A 79 -7.84 -11.57 6.07
CA TYR A 79 -7.56 -12.71 5.20
C TYR A 79 -6.06 -13.00 5.05
N LYS A 80 -5.68 -14.28 5.06
CA LYS A 80 -4.34 -14.77 4.65
C LYS A 80 -3.18 -14.00 5.31
N SER A 81 -3.35 -13.64 6.58
CA SER A 81 -2.49 -12.71 7.30
C SER A 81 -1.19 -13.32 7.83
N HIS A 82 -1.03 -14.65 7.85
CA HIS A 82 0.15 -15.31 8.44
C HIS A 82 1.50 -14.75 7.97
N SER A 83 1.68 -14.57 6.65
CA SER A 83 2.92 -14.01 6.12
C SER A 83 3.09 -12.54 6.47
N LEU A 84 1.99 -11.80 6.63
CA LEU A 84 1.97 -10.39 7.05
C LEU A 84 2.36 -10.27 8.53
N LEU A 85 1.70 -11.03 9.41
CA LEU A 85 1.99 -11.08 10.84
C LEU A 85 3.47 -11.41 11.09
N ARG A 86 4.01 -12.44 10.42
CA ARG A 86 5.44 -12.78 10.51
C ARG A 86 6.36 -11.65 10.05
N HIS A 87 5.94 -10.87 9.06
CA HIS A 87 6.72 -9.71 8.58
C HIS A 87 6.72 -8.59 9.61
N LEU A 88 5.55 -8.24 10.14
CA LEU A 88 5.38 -7.22 11.18
C LEU A 88 6.15 -7.58 12.45
N GLN A 89 6.03 -8.83 12.92
CA GLN A 89 6.77 -9.32 14.10
C GLN A 89 8.29 -9.23 13.97
N ARG A 90 8.84 -9.32 12.76
CA ARG A 90 10.30 -9.32 12.53
C ARG A 90 10.84 -7.94 12.15
N GLY A 91 10.05 -7.16 11.42
CA GLY A 91 10.45 -5.85 10.91
C GLY A 91 10.01 -4.69 11.79
N TRP A 92 8.87 -4.79 12.46
CA TRP A 92 8.18 -3.67 13.09
C TRP A 92 8.07 -3.79 14.62
N SER A 93 8.86 -4.68 15.23
CA SER A 93 8.88 -4.94 16.70
C SER A 93 9.90 -4.08 17.47
N PHE A 94 10.35 -2.96 16.92
CA PHE A 94 11.37 -2.10 17.52
C PHE A 94 10.79 -0.99 18.42
N LEU A 95 9.50 -0.68 18.29
CA LEU A 95 8.80 0.26 19.18
C LEU A 95 8.63 -0.34 20.59
N ARG A 96 8.49 0.53 21.59
CA ARG A 96 8.45 0.18 23.01
C ARG A 96 7.20 0.74 23.68
N ALA A 97 6.38 -0.15 24.23
CA ALA A 97 5.11 0.22 24.86
C ALA A 97 5.29 1.13 26.09
N GLU A 98 6.43 1.02 26.79
CA GLU A 98 6.79 1.89 27.92
C GLU A 98 6.96 3.36 27.51
N LEU A 99 7.25 3.61 26.23
CA LEU A 99 7.31 4.95 25.64
C LEU A 99 5.99 5.36 24.98
N ASN A 100 4.92 4.57 25.16
CA ASN A 100 3.65 4.71 24.46
C ASN A 100 3.80 4.59 22.93
N GLU A 101 4.73 3.73 22.48
CA GLU A 101 5.01 3.45 21.07
C GLU A 101 4.76 1.97 20.78
N MET A 102 3.91 1.65 19.79
CA MET A 102 3.54 0.27 19.49
C MET A 102 3.04 0.10 18.06
N VAL A 103 3.27 -1.10 17.53
CA VAL A 103 2.57 -1.63 16.35
C VAL A 103 1.74 -2.83 16.82
N ASP A 104 0.48 -2.57 17.17
CA ASP A 104 -0.45 -3.60 17.64
C ASP A 104 -1.05 -4.35 16.47
N LEU A 105 -1.11 -5.67 16.61
CA LEU A 105 -1.70 -6.56 15.62
C LEU A 105 -3.13 -6.87 16.05
N LEU A 106 -4.09 -6.44 15.23
CA LEU A 106 -5.52 -6.61 15.49
C LEU A 106 -6.10 -7.60 14.46
N PRO A 107 -5.88 -8.91 14.63
CA PRO A 107 -6.52 -9.91 13.78
C PRO A 107 -8.03 -9.95 14.07
N ALA A 108 -8.82 -10.39 13.09
CA ALA A 108 -10.21 -10.74 13.32
C ALA A 108 -10.34 -11.72 14.51
N GLN A 109 -11.12 -11.33 15.52
CA GLN A 109 -11.38 -12.08 16.74
C GLN A 109 -12.89 -12.23 16.91
N GLN A 110 -13.32 -13.36 17.47
CA GLN A 110 -14.72 -13.57 17.85
C GLN A 110 -15.02 -12.72 19.09
N ARG A 111 -15.81 -11.64 18.94
CA ARG A 111 -16.14 -10.72 20.05
C ARG A 111 -17.62 -10.43 20.22
N LEU A 112 -18.39 -10.36 19.12
CA LEU A 112 -19.81 -9.98 19.15
C LEU A 112 -20.76 -11.09 18.67
N ASP A 113 -20.40 -11.86 17.64
CA ASP A 113 -21.23 -12.91 17.04
C ASP A 113 -20.40 -14.17 16.66
N ASP A 114 -21.06 -15.29 16.34
CA ASP A 114 -20.43 -16.56 15.90
C ASP A 114 -19.69 -16.47 14.54
N GLU A 115 -19.73 -15.33 13.87
CA GLU A 115 -18.98 -15.08 12.63
C GLU A 115 -17.52 -14.67 12.89
N HIS A 116 -16.59 -15.41 12.30
CA HIS A 116 -15.15 -15.25 12.52
C HIS A 116 -14.50 -14.09 11.72
N TRP A 117 -15.28 -13.25 11.04
CA TRP A 117 -14.80 -12.31 10.02
C TRP A 117 -15.40 -10.91 10.22
N TYR A 118 -14.58 -9.87 10.03
CA TYR A 118 -15.10 -8.50 9.91
C TYR A 118 -16.04 -8.39 8.69
N ARG A 119 -17.22 -7.81 8.90
CA ARG A 119 -18.24 -7.61 7.86
C ARG A 119 -17.81 -6.57 6.83
N GLY A 120 -17.05 -5.57 7.26
CA GLY A 120 -16.50 -4.52 6.42
C GLY A 120 -15.37 -3.75 7.10
N THR A 121 -14.87 -2.70 6.43
CA THR A 121 -13.74 -1.91 6.94
C THR A 121 -14.08 -1.09 8.19
N ALA A 122 -15.32 -0.64 8.33
CA ALA A 122 -15.82 0.07 9.52
C ALA A 122 -16.03 -0.88 10.70
N ASP A 123 -16.64 -2.05 10.44
CA ASP A 123 -16.81 -3.12 11.45
C ASP A 123 -15.46 -3.58 12.02
N ALA A 124 -14.42 -3.63 11.17
CA ALA A 124 -13.07 -3.98 11.60
C ALA A 124 -12.48 -3.02 12.66
N ILE A 125 -12.85 -1.73 12.61
CA ILE A 125 -12.47 -0.76 13.64
C ILE A 125 -13.42 -0.88 14.84
N TYR A 126 -14.72 -1.03 14.59
CA TYR A 126 -15.74 -1.16 15.63
C TYR A 126 -15.40 -2.27 16.65
N GLN A 127 -15.09 -3.48 16.15
CA GLN A 127 -14.79 -4.62 17.02
C GLN A 127 -13.54 -4.47 17.90
N ASN A 128 -12.69 -3.48 17.59
CA ASN A 128 -11.47 -3.17 18.33
C ASN A 128 -11.58 -1.84 19.10
N LEU A 129 -12.78 -1.26 19.26
CA LEU A 129 -12.97 0.04 19.90
C LEU A 129 -12.49 0.06 21.36
N ASP A 130 -12.66 -1.03 22.11
CA ASP A 130 -12.13 -1.19 23.47
C ASP A 130 -10.61 -0.97 23.54
N ILE A 131 -9.86 -1.55 22.61
CA ILE A 131 -8.40 -1.41 22.51
C ILE A 131 -8.03 0.02 22.09
N ILE A 132 -8.77 0.58 21.14
CA ILE A 132 -8.51 1.95 20.65
C ILE A 132 -8.77 2.96 21.77
N GLN A 133 -9.89 2.84 22.48
CA GLN A 133 -10.32 3.74 23.55
C GLN A 133 -9.40 3.67 24.78
N SER A 134 -8.78 2.52 25.07
CA SER A 134 -7.83 2.43 26.19
C SER A 134 -6.61 3.34 26.02
N SER A 135 -6.28 3.72 24.78
CA SER A 135 -5.21 4.67 24.47
C SER A 135 -5.65 6.15 24.48
N SER A 136 -6.95 6.40 24.67
CA SER A 136 -7.61 7.72 24.70
C SER A 136 -7.08 8.70 23.62
N PRO A 137 -7.13 8.33 22.33
CA PRO A 137 -6.68 9.20 21.26
C PRO A 137 -7.65 10.38 21.08
N GLU A 138 -7.11 11.54 20.70
CA GLU A 138 -7.92 12.69 20.27
C GLU A 138 -8.25 12.59 18.78
N TYR A 139 -7.29 12.11 17.99
CA TYR A 139 -7.41 11.93 16.54
C TYR A 139 -7.13 10.49 16.14
N ILE A 140 -7.85 10.01 15.13
CA ILE A 140 -7.67 8.67 14.55
C ILE A 140 -7.36 8.84 13.07
N VAL A 141 -6.23 8.30 12.62
CA VAL A 141 -5.84 8.27 11.21
C VAL A 141 -6.11 6.87 10.67
N VAL A 142 -7.11 6.71 9.81
CA VAL A 142 -7.42 5.45 9.14
C VAL A 142 -6.67 5.40 7.81
N LEU A 143 -5.92 4.32 7.58
CA LEU A 143 -5.05 4.16 6.42
C LEU A 143 -5.35 2.87 5.68
N ALA A 144 -5.42 2.94 4.35
CA ALA A 144 -5.28 1.77 3.50
C ALA A 144 -3.83 1.23 3.56
N GLY A 145 -3.67 -0.05 3.91
CA GLY A 145 -2.37 -0.71 4.02
C GLY A 145 -1.83 -1.30 2.72
N ASP A 146 -2.47 -1.02 1.59
CA ASP A 146 -2.25 -1.68 0.30
C ASP A 146 -1.98 -0.72 -0.88
N HIS A 147 -1.60 0.52 -0.57
CA HIS A 147 -1.12 1.51 -1.54
C HIS A 147 0.38 1.80 -1.36
N VAL A 148 1.05 2.25 -2.43
CA VAL A 148 2.46 2.68 -2.39
C VAL A 148 2.54 4.19 -2.58
N TYR A 149 3.02 4.90 -1.55
CA TYR A 149 3.16 6.36 -1.54
C TYR A 149 4.05 6.84 -0.38
N LYS A 150 4.49 8.09 -0.43
CA LYS A 150 5.13 8.80 0.68
C LYS A 150 4.31 10.04 1.06
N MET A 151 3.89 10.13 2.32
CA MET A 151 3.02 11.22 2.81
C MET A 151 3.37 11.57 4.24
N ASP A 152 3.43 12.86 4.55
CA ASP A 152 3.52 13.34 5.92
C ASP A 152 2.12 13.63 6.50
N TYR A 153 1.63 12.70 7.32
CA TYR A 153 0.35 12.83 8.02
C TYR A 153 0.32 13.95 9.05
N SER A 154 1.47 14.48 9.49
CA SER A 154 1.49 15.60 10.44
C SER A 154 0.89 16.87 9.81
N LEU A 155 1.10 17.06 8.50
CA LEU A 155 0.53 18.16 7.71
C LEU A 155 -0.98 17.96 7.49
N MET A 156 -1.42 16.73 7.25
CA MET A 156 -2.85 16.42 7.12
C MET A 156 -3.59 16.59 8.46
N LEU A 157 -2.96 16.22 9.59
CA LEU A 157 -3.49 16.47 10.93
C LEU A 157 -3.60 17.97 11.22
N GLN A 158 -2.59 18.75 10.85
CA GLN A 158 -2.62 20.20 11.00
C GLN A 158 -3.80 20.79 10.21
N ASP A 159 -3.96 20.42 8.93
CA ASP A 159 -5.07 20.85 8.08
C ASP A 159 -6.44 20.46 8.65
N HIS A 160 -6.56 19.25 9.22
CA HIS A 160 -7.78 18.79 9.89
C HIS A 160 -8.17 19.68 11.08
N VAL A 161 -7.20 20.05 11.93
CA VAL A 161 -7.45 20.90 13.10
C VAL A 161 -7.72 22.35 12.70
N GLU A 162 -6.99 22.88 11.72
CA GLU A 162 -7.15 24.26 11.23
C GLU A 162 -8.51 24.49 10.55
N THR A 163 -9.02 23.48 9.84
CA THR A 163 -10.35 23.53 9.23
C THR A 163 -11.50 23.32 10.23
N GLY A 164 -11.20 22.81 11.43
CA GLY A 164 -12.21 22.44 12.42
C GLY A 164 -13.15 21.32 11.96
N ALA A 165 -12.71 20.52 10.98
CA ALA A 165 -13.48 19.40 10.45
C ALA A 165 -13.55 18.26 11.47
N ASP A 166 -14.62 17.47 11.46
CA ASP A 166 -14.66 16.20 12.22
C ASP A 166 -14.17 15.01 11.41
N CYS A 167 -14.13 15.15 10.07
CA CYS A 167 -13.58 14.19 9.14
C CYS A 167 -12.76 14.90 8.04
N THR A 168 -11.55 14.44 7.77
CA THR A 168 -10.74 14.89 6.63
C THR A 168 -10.34 13.70 5.77
N VAL A 169 -10.58 13.78 4.46
CA VAL A 169 -10.31 12.73 3.48
C VAL A 169 -9.13 13.12 2.60
N GLY A 170 -8.09 12.29 2.57
CA GLY A 170 -6.97 12.43 1.66
C GLY A 170 -7.40 12.12 0.22
N CYS A 171 -7.11 13.03 -0.70
CA CYS A 171 -7.56 12.93 -2.08
C CYS A 171 -6.47 13.25 -3.11
N ILE A 172 -6.61 12.67 -4.30
CA ILE A 172 -5.68 12.82 -5.40
C ILE A 172 -6.45 12.96 -6.72
N GLU A 173 -5.91 13.76 -7.64
CA GLU A 173 -6.43 13.88 -8.99
C GLU A 173 -6.01 12.65 -9.81
N VAL A 174 -6.99 11.97 -10.43
CA VAL A 174 -6.76 10.83 -11.32
C VAL A 174 -7.48 11.02 -12.66
N PRO A 175 -7.00 10.42 -13.76
CA PRO A 175 -7.74 10.38 -15.00
C PRO A 175 -9.15 9.81 -14.76
N ARG A 176 -10.17 10.48 -15.30
CA ARG A 176 -11.57 10.12 -15.08
C ARG A 176 -11.89 8.68 -15.53
N ALA A 177 -11.17 8.17 -16.54
CA ALA A 177 -11.30 6.81 -17.03
C ALA A 177 -10.87 5.73 -16.00
N GLU A 178 -10.00 6.09 -15.05
CA GLU A 178 -9.48 5.20 -14.01
C GLU A 178 -10.23 5.37 -12.68
N ALA A 179 -11.02 6.45 -12.55
CA ALA A 179 -11.65 6.87 -11.30
C ALA A 179 -12.75 5.93 -10.78
N SER A 180 -13.28 5.02 -11.61
CA SER A 180 -14.32 4.06 -11.22
C SER A 180 -13.84 3.01 -10.20
N ALA A 181 -12.52 2.87 -10.02
CA ALA A 181 -11.95 2.00 -9.00
C ALA A 181 -11.94 2.61 -7.59
N PHE A 182 -12.27 3.90 -7.45
CA PHE A 182 -12.10 4.68 -6.23
C PHE A 182 -13.39 5.36 -5.77
N GLY A 183 -13.42 5.83 -4.52
CA GLY A 183 -14.43 6.78 -4.07
C GLY A 183 -14.16 8.16 -4.66
N VAL A 184 -15.13 8.74 -5.36
CA VAL A 184 -14.98 10.04 -6.04
C VAL A 184 -15.79 11.08 -5.29
N MET A 185 -15.19 12.25 -5.09
CA MET A 185 -15.80 13.33 -4.31
C MET A 185 -15.90 14.63 -5.11
N ALA A 186 -16.94 15.41 -4.84
CA ALA A 186 -17.05 16.80 -5.28
C ALA A 186 -16.80 17.72 -4.08
N ILE A 187 -16.11 18.84 -4.31
CA ILE A 187 -15.73 19.80 -3.28
C ILE A 187 -16.14 21.22 -3.66
N ASP A 188 -16.31 22.09 -2.65
CA ASP A 188 -16.43 23.53 -2.85
C ASP A 188 -15.07 24.25 -2.85
N ALA A 189 -15.10 25.59 -2.93
CA ALA A 189 -13.90 26.43 -2.93
C ALA A 189 -13.11 26.40 -1.61
N GLN A 190 -13.73 25.95 -0.52
CA GLN A 190 -13.11 25.78 0.80
C GLN A 190 -12.67 24.34 1.05
N ARG A 191 -12.71 23.47 0.02
CA ARG A 191 -12.42 22.03 0.09
C ARG A 191 -13.40 21.24 0.97
N LYS A 192 -14.57 21.79 1.28
CA LYS A 192 -15.62 21.02 1.93
C LYS A 192 -16.18 20.01 0.94
N ILE A 193 -16.36 18.76 1.36
CA ILE A 193 -16.90 17.72 0.51
C ILE A 193 -18.42 17.88 0.43
N LEU A 194 -18.93 18.06 -0.79
CA LEU A 194 -20.35 18.25 -1.10
C LEU A 194 -21.05 16.93 -1.41
N SER A 195 -20.34 16.01 -2.06
CA SER A 195 -20.83 14.67 -2.37
C SER A 195 -19.68 13.68 -2.43
N PHE A 196 -19.98 12.42 -2.12
CA PHE A 196 -19.05 11.30 -2.17
C PHE A 196 -19.77 10.09 -2.74
N VAL A 197 -19.18 9.44 -3.74
CA VAL A 197 -19.73 8.25 -4.37
C VAL A 197 -18.64 7.19 -4.46
N GLU A 198 -18.83 6.05 -3.79
CA GLU A 198 -17.88 4.93 -3.81
C GLU A 198 -17.99 4.16 -5.13
N LYS A 199 -16.88 4.07 -5.88
CA LYS A 199 -16.73 3.27 -7.11
C LYS A 199 -17.87 3.48 -8.13
N PRO A 200 -18.07 4.72 -8.60
CA PRO A 200 -19.10 5.03 -9.57
C PRO A 200 -18.77 4.45 -10.95
N ASP A 201 -19.76 3.88 -11.64
CA ASP A 201 -19.64 3.46 -13.04
C ASP A 201 -19.33 4.66 -13.97
N HIS A 202 -19.85 5.84 -13.61
CA HIS A 202 -19.62 7.11 -14.28
C HIS A 202 -19.06 8.13 -13.30
N PRO A 203 -17.73 8.17 -13.11
CA PRO A 203 -17.07 9.10 -12.20
C PRO A 203 -17.44 10.55 -12.50
N PRO A 204 -17.84 11.36 -11.49
CA PRO A 204 -18.02 12.79 -11.68
C PRO A 204 -16.67 13.45 -11.95
N ALA A 205 -16.68 14.44 -12.84
CA ALA A 205 -15.49 15.24 -13.13
C ALA A 205 -15.22 16.24 -12.00
N MET A 206 -13.96 16.64 -11.84
CA MET A 206 -13.61 17.73 -10.93
C MET A 206 -14.00 19.10 -11.52
N PRO A 207 -14.33 20.09 -10.67
CA PRO A 207 -14.56 21.46 -11.13
C PRO A 207 -13.35 22.00 -11.89
N GLY A 208 -13.55 22.49 -13.11
CA GLY A 208 -12.50 23.11 -13.93
C GLY A 208 -11.65 22.13 -14.75
N ASN A 209 -11.83 20.80 -14.62
CA ASN A 209 -11.13 19.82 -15.45
C ASN A 209 -11.97 18.55 -15.70
N GLU A 210 -12.60 18.47 -16.87
CA GLU A 210 -13.49 17.36 -17.22
C GLU A 210 -12.79 16.01 -17.44
N ALA A 211 -11.47 16.03 -17.68
CA ALA A 211 -10.66 14.83 -17.91
C ALA A 211 -10.23 14.14 -16.61
N MET A 212 -10.41 14.81 -15.47
CA MET A 212 -9.92 14.36 -14.17
C MET A 212 -11.06 14.23 -13.17
N SER A 213 -10.87 13.35 -12.19
CA SER A 213 -11.75 13.17 -11.04
C SER A 213 -10.93 13.28 -9.75
N LEU A 214 -11.55 13.79 -8.69
CA LEU A 214 -10.93 13.84 -7.36
C LEU A 214 -11.25 12.54 -6.61
N ALA A 215 -10.27 11.64 -6.56
CA ALA A 215 -10.41 10.33 -5.96
C ALA A 215 -9.93 10.33 -4.50
N SER A 216 -10.63 9.60 -3.65
CA SER A 216 -10.21 9.28 -2.29
C SER A 216 -9.07 8.26 -2.31
N MET A 217 -8.07 8.50 -1.47
CA MET A 217 -6.94 7.59 -1.30
C MET A 217 -7.20 6.48 -0.28
N GLY A 218 -8.38 6.47 0.36
CA GLY A 218 -8.64 5.60 1.52
C GLY A 218 -7.84 6.01 2.75
N ILE A 219 -7.55 7.31 2.89
CA ILE A 219 -6.84 7.92 4.02
C ILE A 219 -7.82 8.89 4.67
N TYR A 220 -8.15 8.66 5.94
CA TYR A 220 -9.13 9.46 6.67
C TYR A 220 -8.58 9.89 8.02
N ILE A 221 -8.80 11.15 8.40
CA ILE A 221 -8.56 11.64 9.76
C ILE A 221 -9.91 11.95 10.40
N PHE A 222 -10.11 11.48 11.63
CA PHE A 222 -11.30 11.76 12.41
C PHE A 222 -10.96 12.30 13.78
N ASN A 223 -11.80 13.20 14.29
CA ASN A 223 -11.96 13.39 15.72
C ASN A 223 -12.47 12.09 16.35
N ALA A 224 -11.76 11.56 17.35
CA ALA A 224 -12.02 10.20 17.85
C ALA A 224 -13.47 10.00 18.32
N LYS A 225 -14.02 10.95 19.08
CA LYS A 225 -15.41 10.90 19.56
C LYS A 225 -16.43 10.89 18.43
N TYR A 226 -16.15 11.62 17.35
CA TYR A 226 -17.03 11.66 16.18
C TYR A 226 -17.02 10.32 15.47
N LEU A 227 -15.84 9.71 15.28
CA LEU A 227 -15.74 8.37 14.70
C LEU A 227 -16.48 7.32 15.53
N TYR A 228 -16.35 7.34 16.86
CA TYR A 228 -17.06 6.38 17.72
C TYR A 228 -18.57 6.44 17.52
N ARG A 229 -19.14 7.65 17.52
CA ARG A 229 -20.56 7.86 17.24
C ARG A 229 -20.95 7.32 15.87
N LEU A 230 -20.18 7.64 14.82
CA LEU A 230 -20.48 7.16 13.47
C LEU A 230 -20.45 5.64 13.38
N LEU A 231 -19.53 4.96 14.07
CA LEU A 231 -19.44 3.50 14.05
C LEU A 231 -20.57 2.84 14.86
N ASP A 232 -20.98 3.42 16.00
CA ASP A 232 -22.15 2.95 16.76
C ASP A 232 -23.45 3.08 15.95
N GLU A 233 -23.63 4.24 15.28
CA GLU A 233 -24.77 4.48 14.40
C GLU A 233 -24.76 3.53 13.19
N ASP A 234 -23.59 3.28 12.61
CA ASP A 234 -23.43 2.36 11.48
C ASP A 234 -23.77 0.92 11.84
N LEU A 235 -23.32 0.44 13.00
CA LEU A 235 -23.63 -0.90 13.48
C LEU A 235 -25.13 -1.13 13.68
N ALA A 236 -25.84 -0.10 14.13
CA ALA A 236 -27.28 -0.16 14.38
C ALA A 236 -28.13 -0.21 13.10
N ARG A 237 -27.54 0.01 11.92
CA ARG A 237 -28.22 -0.01 10.61
C ARG A 237 -28.10 -1.39 9.93
N PRO A 238 -29.19 -2.18 9.85
CA PRO A 238 -29.15 -3.51 9.25
C PRO A 238 -28.80 -3.52 7.75
N GLU A 239 -29.06 -2.42 7.05
CA GLU A 239 -28.78 -2.24 5.62
C GLU A 239 -27.35 -1.82 5.30
N SER A 240 -26.56 -1.44 6.32
CA SER A 240 -25.17 -1.00 6.14
C SER A 240 -24.30 -2.13 5.63
N SER A 241 -23.36 -1.81 4.73
CA SER A 241 -22.29 -2.74 4.34
C SER A 241 -21.08 -2.69 5.29
N HIS A 242 -21.16 -1.87 6.34
CA HIS A 242 -20.12 -1.60 7.32
C HIS A 242 -18.77 -1.22 6.71
N ASP A 243 -18.79 -0.42 5.65
CA ASP A 243 -17.61 0.05 4.93
C ASP A 243 -17.43 1.57 5.04
N PHE A 244 -16.18 2.02 5.16
CA PHE A 244 -15.89 3.46 5.25
C PHE A 244 -16.38 4.23 4.02
N GLY A 245 -16.06 3.75 2.81
CA GLY A 245 -16.41 4.47 1.59
C GLY A 245 -17.91 4.45 1.31
N LYS A 246 -18.59 3.33 1.59
CA LYS A 246 -20.02 3.17 1.28
C LYS A 246 -20.95 3.72 2.35
N ASP A 247 -20.58 3.63 3.63
CA ASP A 247 -21.52 3.84 4.73
C ASP A 247 -21.11 4.95 5.70
N VAL A 248 -19.81 5.08 6.04
CA VAL A 248 -19.34 6.05 7.06
C VAL A 248 -19.07 7.44 6.47
N ILE A 249 -18.28 7.51 5.39
CA ILE A 249 -17.90 8.79 4.76
C ILE A 249 -19.13 9.52 4.19
N PRO A 250 -20.09 8.86 3.52
CA PRO A 250 -21.30 9.54 3.05
C PRO A 250 -22.10 10.20 4.17
N VAL A 251 -22.13 9.62 5.38
CA VAL A 251 -22.77 10.25 6.55
C VAL A 251 -22.04 11.54 6.94
N ALA A 252 -20.71 11.49 7.06
CA ALA A 252 -19.92 12.67 7.41
C ALA A 252 -20.05 13.81 6.38
N VAL A 253 -20.19 13.44 5.09
CA VAL A 253 -20.49 14.38 4.00
C VAL A 253 -21.89 14.96 4.14
N SER A 254 -22.91 14.14 4.39
CA SER A 254 -24.30 14.59 4.56
C SER A 254 -24.50 15.53 5.75
N GLU A 255 -23.74 15.34 6.83
CA GLU A 255 -23.72 16.23 7.99
C GLU A 255 -22.89 17.50 7.76
N GLY A 256 -22.24 17.62 6.60
CA GLY A 256 -21.40 18.75 6.24
C GLY A 256 -20.13 18.88 7.10
N ARG A 257 -19.60 17.76 7.60
CA ARG A 257 -18.44 17.71 8.51
C ARG A 257 -17.16 17.18 7.86
N ALA A 258 -17.22 16.81 6.57
CA ALA A 258 -16.11 16.24 5.82
C ALA A 258 -15.39 17.29 4.94
N HIS A 259 -14.06 17.33 5.04
CA HIS A 259 -13.18 18.15 4.20
C HIS A 259 -12.21 17.30 3.39
N ALA A 260 -11.78 17.81 2.24
CA ALA A 260 -10.78 17.17 1.39
C ALA A 260 -9.38 17.75 1.65
N HIS A 261 -8.41 16.87 1.79
CA HIS A 261 -6.99 17.18 1.87
C HIS A 261 -6.26 16.74 0.60
N PRO A 262 -5.90 17.67 -0.29
CA PRO A 262 -5.12 17.35 -1.48
C PRO A 262 -3.78 16.70 -1.13
N PHE A 263 -3.49 15.55 -1.73
CA PHE A 263 -2.26 14.80 -1.50
C PHE A 263 -1.00 15.63 -1.80
N SER A 264 -1.06 16.55 -2.76
CA SER A 264 0.04 17.46 -3.07
C SER A 264 0.48 18.35 -1.91
N MET A 265 -0.38 18.60 -0.91
CA MET A 265 -0.04 19.40 0.27
C MET A 265 0.83 18.64 1.30
N SER A 266 0.83 17.31 1.25
CA SER A 266 1.51 16.45 2.23
C SER A 266 2.32 15.31 1.60
N CYS A 267 2.36 15.21 0.28
CA CYS A 267 3.21 14.27 -0.44
C CYS A 267 4.68 14.63 -0.18
N VAL A 268 5.45 13.63 0.21
CA VAL A 268 6.90 13.80 0.38
C VAL A 268 7.57 13.45 -0.94
N SER A 269 8.34 14.41 -1.47
CA SER A 269 9.03 14.30 -2.75
C SER A 269 10.46 14.83 -2.62
N THR A 270 11.40 14.20 -3.32
CA THR A 270 12.81 14.62 -3.34
C THR A 270 13.09 15.76 -4.34
N SER A 271 12.09 16.13 -5.15
CA SER A 271 12.18 17.26 -6.08
C SER A 271 10.89 18.08 -6.08
N ALA A 272 11.03 19.41 -6.08
CA ALA A 272 9.91 20.34 -6.18
C ALA A 272 9.13 20.22 -7.51
N GLN A 273 9.73 19.61 -8.53
CA GLN A 273 9.11 19.40 -9.85
C GLN A 273 8.53 17.99 -10.01
N ALA A 274 8.81 17.07 -9.09
CA ALA A 274 8.30 15.72 -9.19
C ALA A 274 6.81 15.67 -8.86
N LYS A 275 6.06 14.91 -9.65
CA LYS A 275 4.64 14.70 -9.44
C LYS A 275 4.43 13.86 -8.18
N PRO A 276 3.34 14.06 -7.42
CA PRO A 276 3.02 13.21 -6.28
C PRO A 276 2.94 11.74 -6.69
N TYR A 277 3.77 10.89 -6.06
CA TYR A 277 3.77 9.46 -6.35
C TYR A 277 2.76 8.72 -5.48
N TRP A 278 1.75 8.16 -6.12
CA TRP A 278 0.79 7.26 -5.51
C TRP A 278 0.43 6.16 -6.51
N ARG A 279 0.40 4.90 -6.04
CA ARG A 279 0.01 3.74 -6.83
C ARG A 279 -0.88 2.79 -6.03
N ASP A 280 -2.13 2.60 -6.50
CA ASP A 280 -2.93 1.41 -6.19
C ASP A 280 -2.44 0.26 -7.08
N VAL A 281 -1.48 -0.53 -6.59
CA VAL A 281 -1.00 -1.75 -7.25
C VAL A 281 -2.05 -2.87 -7.18
N GLY A 282 -3.22 -2.60 -7.73
CA GLY A 282 -4.42 -3.44 -7.66
C GLY A 282 -4.49 -4.51 -8.75
N THR A 283 -3.83 -4.31 -9.89
CA THR A 283 -3.77 -5.26 -11.03
C THR A 283 -2.35 -5.78 -11.23
N ILE A 284 -2.20 -6.91 -11.95
CA ILE A 284 -0.89 -7.47 -12.27
C ILE A 284 -0.06 -6.47 -13.10
N ASP A 285 -0.69 -5.78 -14.07
CA ASP A 285 -0.03 -4.77 -14.90
C ASP A 285 0.49 -3.61 -14.05
N ALA A 286 -0.35 -3.01 -13.21
CA ALA A 286 0.06 -1.90 -12.34
C ALA A 286 1.15 -2.32 -11.35
N PHE A 287 1.08 -3.55 -10.83
CA PHE A 287 2.13 -4.11 -9.98
C PHE A 287 3.47 -4.26 -10.72
N TRP A 288 3.43 -4.78 -11.95
CA TRP A 288 4.61 -4.96 -12.78
C TRP A 288 5.23 -3.60 -13.18
N GLU A 289 4.41 -2.68 -13.70
CA GLU A 289 4.84 -1.32 -14.08
C GLU A 289 5.46 -0.57 -12.91
N ALA A 290 4.81 -0.56 -11.75
CA ALA A 290 5.32 0.16 -10.58
C ALA A 290 6.64 -0.42 -10.03
N ASN A 291 6.92 -1.72 -10.22
CA ASN A 291 8.24 -2.27 -9.88
C ASN A 291 9.29 -1.88 -10.93
N LEU A 292 8.97 -1.95 -12.23
CA LEU A 292 9.93 -1.61 -13.28
C LEU A 292 10.27 -0.12 -13.32
N ASP A 293 9.34 0.75 -12.95
CA ASP A 293 9.58 2.19 -12.78
C ASP A 293 10.79 2.44 -11.87
N LEU A 294 10.93 1.68 -10.76
CA LEU A 294 12.06 1.78 -9.84
C LEU A 294 13.42 1.41 -10.45
N ALA A 295 13.42 0.61 -11.51
CA ALA A 295 14.64 0.22 -12.23
C ALA A 295 14.99 1.17 -13.38
N SER A 296 14.12 2.16 -13.66
CA SER A 296 14.38 3.18 -14.66
C SER A 296 15.50 4.14 -14.23
N VAL A 297 16.01 4.93 -15.18
CA VAL A 297 17.10 5.89 -14.92
C VAL A 297 16.67 6.97 -13.93
N THR A 298 15.43 7.43 -14.05
CA THR A 298 14.83 8.46 -13.20
C THR A 298 13.47 7.96 -12.73
N PRO A 299 13.43 7.16 -11.66
CA PRO A 299 12.18 6.61 -11.15
C PRO A 299 11.27 7.71 -10.63
N GLU A 300 9.94 7.54 -10.77
CA GLU A 300 9.00 8.49 -10.19
C GLU A 300 8.98 8.42 -8.65
N LEU A 301 9.26 7.23 -8.09
CA LEU A 301 9.45 7.03 -6.65
C LEU A 301 10.93 6.91 -6.30
N ASP A 302 11.44 7.92 -5.60
CA ASP A 302 12.81 7.90 -5.07
C ASP A 302 12.89 7.05 -3.80
N ILE A 303 13.47 5.85 -3.92
CA ILE A 303 13.73 4.93 -2.80
C ILE A 303 15.15 5.08 -2.20
N TYR A 304 15.95 6.02 -2.71
CA TYR A 304 17.29 6.36 -2.24
C TYR A 304 17.31 7.59 -1.32
N ASP A 305 16.18 8.27 -1.21
CA ASP A 305 15.87 9.29 -0.22
C ASP A 305 16.17 8.83 1.22
N ASN A 306 17.00 9.60 1.93
CA ASN A 306 17.36 9.37 3.32
C ASN A 306 16.61 10.27 4.32
N ASP A 307 15.91 11.29 3.84
CA ASP A 307 15.11 12.19 4.67
C ASP A 307 13.74 11.57 5.00
N TRP A 308 13.20 10.77 4.07
CA TRP A 308 11.99 9.97 4.27
C TRP A 308 12.21 8.47 3.98
N PRO A 309 12.98 7.77 4.81
CA PRO A 309 13.33 6.38 4.57
C PRO A 309 12.10 5.46 4.72
N ILE A 310 12.05 4.41 3.90
CA ILE A 310 11.09 3.32 4.06
C ILE A 310 11.74 2.21 4.89
N TRP A 311 11.20 1.94 6.07
CA TRP A 311 11.64 0.87 6.94
C TRP A 311 11.03 -0.47 6.53
N THR A 312 11.76 -1.57 6.71
CA THR A 312 11.24 -2.92 6.44
C THR A 312 12.03 -3.99 7.19
N ASN A 313 11.56 -5.24 7.14
CA ASN A 313 12.30 -6.39 7.61
C ASN A 313 13.46 -6.76 6.66
N GLN A 314 14.65 -6.25 6.94
CA GLN A 314 15.85 -6.56 6.16
C GLN A 314 16.54 -7.83 6.68
N ARG A 315 16.65 -8.85 5.81
CA ARG A 315 17.40 -10.08 6.10
C ARG A 315 18.90 -9.84 5.95
N GLN A 316 19.69 -10.47 6.82
CA GLN A 316 21.14 -10.58 6.67
C GLN A 316 21.45 -11.55 5.52
N LEU A 317 21.75 -11.00 4.34
CA LEU A 317 22.03 -11.76 3.11
C LEU A 317 23.42 -11.39 2.58
N PRO A 318 24.10 -12.31 1.86
CA PRO A 318 25.35 -11.96 1.21
C PRO A 318 25.12 -10.95 0.07
N PRO A 319 26.19 -10.32 -0.44
CA PRO A 319 26.09 -9.44 -1.61
C PRO A 319 25.51 -10.15 -2.84
N ALA A 320 24.99 -9.38 -3.79
CA ALA A 320 24.68 -9.90 -5.12
C ALA A 320 25.98 -10.35 -5.81
N LYS A 321 25.97 -11.54 -6.42
CA LYS A 321 27.13 -12.15 -7.06
C LYS A 321 26.90 -12.31 -8.55
N PHE A 322 27.79 -11.73 -9.35
CA PHE A 322 27.84 -11.91 -10.81
C PHE A 322 29.05 -12.77 -11.16
N VAL A 323 28.83 -13.84 -11.93
CA VAL A 323 29.89 -14.76 -12.37
C VAL A 323 29.76 -15.06 -13.85
N GLN A 324 30.82 -15.65 -14.42
CA GLN A 324 30.79 -16.18 -15.78
C GLN A 324 29.77 -17.31 -15.91
N ASP A 325 29.28 -17.53 -17.13
CA ASP A 325 28.49 -18.70 -17.46
C ASP A 325 29.35 -19.97 -17.54
N ALA A 326 28.71 -21.10 -17.84
CA ALA A 326 29.40 -22.37 -18.00
C ALA A 326 30.39 -22.43 -19.19
N GLN A 327 30.40 -21.42 -20.07
CA GLN A 327 31.35 -21.26 -21.18
C GLN A 327 32.42 -20.19 -20.89
N GLY A 328 32.48 -19.65 -19.67
CA GLY A 328 33.41 -18.59 -19.31
C GLY A 328 33.03 -17.20 -19.84
N LYS A 329 31.81 -17.02 -20.39
CA LYS A 329 31.35 -15.72 -20.90
C LYS A 329 30.70 -14.90 -19.81
N HIS A 330 30.76 -13.58 -19.98
CA HIS A 330 30.12 -12.61 -19.10
C HIS A 330 28.70 -12.31 -19.56
N GLY A 331 27.80 -12.07 -18.60
CA GLY A 331 26.44 -11.60 -18.84
C GLY A 331 26.37 -10.08 -18.79
N LEU A 332 25.32 -9.52 -19.38
CA LEU A 332 25.08 -8.08 -19.41
C LEU A 332 23.87 -7.71 -18.54
N THR A 333 24.00 -6.68 -17.69
CA THR A 333 22.89 -6.13 -16.90
C THR A 333 22.65 -4.66 -17.21
N ILE A 334 21.42 -4.31 -17.59
CA ILE A 334 21.03 -2.94 -17.99
C ILE A 334 19.74 -2.55 -17.28
N ASN A 335 19.65 -1.33 -16.71
CA ASN A 335 18.44 -0.80 -16.06
C ASN A 335 17.79 -1.83 -15.13
N THR A 336 18.57 -2.40 -14.21
CA THR A 336 18.15 -3.55 -13.41
C THR A 336 18.51 -3.34 -11.95
N MET A 337 17.54 -3.58 -11.07
CA MET A 337 17.78 -3.64 -9.62
C MET A 337 18.03 -5.07 -9.19
N VAL A 338 19.12 -5.31 -8.46
CA VAL A 338 19.48 -6.65 -7.95
C VAL A 338 19.68 -6.61 -6.45
N SER A 339 18.83 -7.35 -5.74
CA SER A 339 18.87 -7.42 -4.27
C SER A 339 19.94 -8.38 -3.74
N GLY A 340 20.21 -8.29 -2.44
CA GLY A 340 21.14 -9.20 -1.75
C GLY A 340 20.79 -10.68 -1.89
N GLY A 341 21.81 -11.53 -1.87
CA GLY A 341 21.71 -12.98 -1.99
C GLY A 341 21.53 -13.50 -3.42
N CYS A 342 21.42 -12.62 -4.42
CA CYS A 342 21.27 -13.05 -5.80
C CYS A 342 22.57 -13.62 -6.37
N ILE A 343 22.44 -14.59 -7.29
CA ILE A 343 23.54 -15.09 -8.10
C ILE A 343 23.11 -15.08 -9.57
N VAL A 344 23.84 -14.35 -10.41
CA VAL A 344 23.62 -14.27 -11.86
C VAL A 344 24.84 -14.84 -12.57
N SER A 345 24.64 -15.94 -13.31
CA SER A 345 25.70 -16.70 -13.96
C SER A 345 25.76 -16.47 -15.46
N GLY A 346 26.44 -15.40 -15.89
CA GLY A 346 26.75 -15.10 -17.29
C GLY A 346 25.53 -14.96 -18.21
N SER A 347 24.41 -14.50 -17.67
CA SER A 347 23.14 -14.31 -18.39
C SER A 347 22.82 -12.83 -18.56
N ASN A 348 22.01 -12.52 -19.58
CA ASN A 348 21.60 -11.16 -19.88
C ASN A 348 20.30 -10.82 -19.14
N VAL A 349 20.30 -9.68 -18.44
CA VAL A 349 19.15 -9.19 -17.68
C VAL A 349 18.96 -7.70 -17.97
N SER A 350 17.80 -7.33 -18.51
CA SER A 350 17.46 -5.94 -18.83
C SER A 350 16.11 -5.53 -18.22
N ASN A 351 16.00 -4.25 -17.84
CA ASN A 351 14.74 -3.63 -17.42
C ASN A 351 14.00 -4.47 -16.36
N SER A 352 14.71 -4.94 -15.33
CA SER A 352 14.19 -5.98 -14.43
C SER A 352 14.44 -5.67 -12.96
N VAL A 353 13.63 -6.29 -12.09
CA VAL A 353 13.78 -6.21 -10.64
C VAL A 353 13.94 -7.61 -10.07
N LEU A 354 15.14 -7.88 -9.54
CA LEU A 354 15.47 -9.13 -8.86
C LEU A 354 15.39 -8.93 -7.35
N PHE A 355 14.38 -9.56 -6.74
CA PHE A 355 14.25 -9.59 -5.29
C PHE A 355 15.30 -10.51 -4.67
N SER A 356 15.33 -10.53 -3.33
CA SER A 356 16.32 -11.28 -2.56
C SER A 356 16.44 -12.76 -2.96
N SER A 357 17.68 -13.24 -3.04
CA SER A 357 18.02 -14.66 -3.25
C SER A 357 17.52 -15.26 -4.57
N VAL A 358 17.41 -14.46 -5.63
CA VAL A 358 17.13 -14.98 -6.99
C VAL A 358 18.38 -15.65 -7.58
N ARG A 359 18.20 -16.80 -8.23
CA ARG A 359 19.26 -17.52 -8.95
C ARG A 359 18.97 -17.50 -10.44
N VAL A 360 19.90 -16.97 -11.23
CA VAL A 360 19.82 -16.97 -12.70
C VAL A 360 20.96 -17.83 -13.23
N HIS A 361 20.61 -18.98 -13.82
CA HIS A 361 21.57 -19.88 -14.44
C HIS A 361 22.04 -19.38 -15.80
N SER A 362 23.02 -20.06 -16.38
CA SER A 362 23.67 -19.70 -17.64
C SER A 362 22.74 -19.59 -18.84
N PHE A 363 23.13 -18.75 -19.79
CA PHE A 363 22.52 -18.62 -21.12
C PHE A 363 21.09 -18.07 -21.11
N CYS A 364 20.65 -17.41 -20.04
CA CYS A 364 19.32 -16.83 -19.97
C CYS A 364 19.26 -15.46 -20.66
N GLN A 365 18.10 -15.15 -21.23
CA GLN A 365 17.72 -13.82 -21.68
C GLN A 365 16.48 -13.38 -20.90
N ILE A 366 16.62 -12.35 -20.07
CA ILE A 366 15.56 -11.86 -19.19
C ILE A 366 15.34 -10.38 -19.49
N ASP A 367 14.14 -10.01 -19.93
CA ASP A 367 13.76 -8.62 -20.14
C ASP A 367 12.45 -8.30 -19.43
N GLN A 368 12.32 -7.09 -18.87
CA GLN A 368 11.04 -6.63 -18.33
C GLN A 368 10.45 -7.58 -17.27
N ALA A 369 11.30 -8.09 -16.37
CA ALA A 369 10.93 -9.13 -15.43
C ALA A 369 10.94 -8.65 -13.97
N VAL A 370 9.89 -9.01 -13.23
CA VAL A 370 9.83 -8.87 -11.77
C VAL A 370 9.96 -10.27 -11.15
N LEU A 371 11.15 -10.56 -10.61
CA LEU A 371 11.47 -11.89 -10.06
C LEU A 371 11.41 -11.84 -8.53
N LEU A 372 10.33 -12.40 -7.95
CA LEU A 372 10.10 -12.37 -6.50
C LEU A 372 11.08 -13.27 -5.73
N PRO A 373 11.18 -13.14 -4.39
CA PRO A 373 12.28 -13.75 -3.63
C PRO A 373 12.39 -15.27 -3.78
N ASN A 374 13.63 -15.77 -3.78
CA ASN A 374 13.97 -17.19 -3.88
C ASN A 374 13.58 -17.87 -5.20
N THR A 375 13.37 -17.10 -6.27
CA THR A 375 13.11 -17.65 -7.60
C THR A 375 14.39 -18.21 -8.22
N THR A 376 14.28 -19.32 -8.95
CA THR A 376 15.37 -19.91 -9.74
C THR A 376 14.98 -19.93 -11.21
N ILE A 377 15.83 -19.36 -12.06
CA ILE A 377 15.66 -19.34 -13.52
C ILE A 377 16.60 -20.38 -14.11
N GLY A 378 16.05 -21.47 -14.66
CA GLY A 378 16.78 -22.57 -15.29
C GLY A 378 17.64 -22.12 -16.46
N ARG A 379 18.60 -22.96 -16.84
CA ARG A 379 19.55 -22.67 -17.92
C ARG A 379 18.81 -22.41 -19.23
N GLY A 380 19.24 -21.42 -20.01
CA GLY A 380 18.72 -21.17 -21.35
C GLY A 380 17.30 -20.60 -21.42
N CYS A 381 16.71 -20.16 -20.30
CA CYS A 381 15.39 -19.54 -20.32
C CYS A 381 15.38 -18.22 -21.08
N ARG A 382 14.32 -17.97 -21.84
CA ARG A 382 14.03 -16.67 -22.47
C ARG A 382 12.68 -16.16 -21.96
N ILE A 383 12.70 -15.14 -21.11
CA ILE A 383 11.48 -14.62 -20.49
C ILE A 383 11.38 -13.10 -20.70
N SER A 384 10.23 -12.64 -21.17
CA SER A 384 9.93 -11.22 -21.30
C SER A 384 8.57 -10.85 -20.72
N LYS A 385 8.48 -9.65 -20.12
CA LYS A 385 7.22 -9.08 -19.59
C LYS A 385 6.53 -9.99 -18.57
N VAL A 386 7.29 -10.44 -17.56
CA VAL A 386 6.83 -11.43 -16.59
C VAL A 386 6.86 -10.93 -15.14
N VAL A 387 5.95 -11.46 -14.33
CA VAL A 387 6.02 -11.47 -12.87
C VAL A 387 6.15 -12.93 -12.42
N VAL A 388 7.27 -13.27 -11.79
CA VAL A 388 7.50 -14.64 -11.30
C VAL A 388 7.31 -14.67 -9.79
N ASP A 389 6.31 -15.43 -9.31
CA ASP A 389 5.97 -15.49 -7.88
C ASP A 389 7.09 -16.12 -7.05
N ARG A 390 7.07 -15.81 -5.75
CA ARG A 390 8.07 -16.23 -4.76
C ARG A 390 8.30 -17.75 -4.81
N GLY A 391 9.59 -18.11 -4.93
CA GLY A 391 10.05 -19.49 -4.79
C GLY A 391 9.74 -20.37 -6.00
N CYS A 392 9.43 -19.78 -7.17
CA CYS A 392 9.29 -20.54 -8.40
C CYS A 392 10.65 -21.03 -8.90
N THR A 393 10.66 -22.21 -9.52
CA THR A 393 11.82 -22.76 -10.22
C THR A 393 11.41 -22.99 -11.67
N LEU A 394 11.87 -22.13 -12.57
CA LEU A 394 11.59 -22.25 -13.99
C LEU A 394 12.47 -23.37 -14.58
N PRO A 395 11.90 -24.35 -15.30
CA PRO A 395 12.66 -25.42 -15.93
C PRO A 395 13.59 -24.88 -17.02
N GLU A 396 14.63 -25.65 -17.35
CA GLU A 396 15.59 -25.28 -18.39
C GLU A 396 14.91 -25.06 -19.75
N GLY A 397 15.37 -24.04 -20.47
CA GLY A 397 14.88 -23.71 -21.81
C GLY A 397 13.46 -23.15 -21.87
N LEU A 398 12.82 -22.83 -20.73
CA LEU A 398 11.47 -22.26 -20.74
C LEU A 398 11.45 -20.90 -21.45
N VAL A 399 10.50 -20.74 -22.37
CA VAL A 399 10.24 -19.50 -23.11
C VAL A 399 8.91 -18.92 -22.67
N ILE A 400 8.90 -17.62 -22.33
CA ILE A 400 7.70 -16.84 -21.98
C ILE A 400 7.82 -15.45 -22.61
N GLY A 401 6.75 -14.95 -23.21
CA GLY A 401 6.68 -13.62 -23.84
C GLY A 401 6.86 -13.63 -25.36
N ASP A 402 7.08 -14.82 -25.96
CA ASP A 402 7.24 -14.97 -27.42
C ASP A 402 5.92 -15.37 -28.11
N ASP A 403 5.09 -16.20 -27.48
CA ASP A 403 3.82 -16.72 -28.03
C ASP A 403 2.67 -16.40 -27.07
N PRO A 404 1.88 -15.35 -27.35
CA PRO A 404 0.76 -14.92 -26.50
C PRO A 404 -0.28 -16.00 -26.23
N GLU A 405 -0.58 -16.88 -27.20
CA GLU A 405 -1.60 -17.91 -27.06
C GLU A 405 -1.09 -19.07 -26.22
N LEU A 406 0.17 -19.45 -26.40
CA LEU A 406 0.82 -20.47 -25.58
C LEU A 406 1.01 -20.00 -24.14
N ASP A 407 1.42 -18.76 -23.95
CA ASP A 407 1.59 -18.15 -22.62
C ASP A 407 0.26 -18.08 -21.88
N ALA A 408 -0.82 -17.64 -22.54
CA ALA A 408 -2.16 -17.60 -21.95
C ALA A 408 -2.72 -18.99 -21.61
N ARG A 409 -2.31 -20.04 -22.33
CA ARG A 409 -2.67 -21.42 -22.00
C ARG A 409 -1.92 -21.97 -20.79
N ARG A 410 -0.68 -21.52 -20.58
CA ARG A 410 0.22 -22.03 -19.52
C ARG A 410 0.13 -21.24 -18.22
N PHE A 411 -0.11 -19.93 -18.31
CA PHE A 411 0.04 -18.98 -17.22
C PHE A 411 -1.11 -17.96 -17.21
N GLU A 412 -1.17 -17.13 -16.16
CA GLU A 412 -2.09 -16.00 -16.14
C GLU A 412 -1.48 -14.87 -16.98
N ARG A 413 -2.13 -14.49 -18.09
CA ARG A 413 -1.68 -13.42 -18.97
C ARG A 413 -2.70 -12.28 -19.00
N THR A 414 -2.25 -11.06 -18.73
CA THR A 414 -3.10 -9.86 -18.77
C THR A 414 -3.42 -9.45 -20.21
N SER A 415 -4.40 -8.56 -20.39
CA SER A 415 -4.72 -7.97 -21.69
C SER A 415 -3.54 -7.18 -22.27
N ASN A 416 -2.74 -6.53 -21.41
CA ASN A 416 -1.54 -5.79 -21.84
C ASN A 416 -0.34 -6.72 -22.07
N GLY A 417 -0.49 -8.02 -21.81
CA GLY A 417 0.50 -9.05 -22.11
C GLY A 417 1.52 -9.34 -21.02
N VAL A 418 1.30 -8.87 -19.78
CA VAL A 418 2.10 -9.27 -18.63
C VAL A 418 1.73 -10.69 -18.22
N VAL A 419 2.74 -11.55 -18.01
CA VAL A 419 2.54 -12.95 -17.62
C VAL A 419 2.90 -13.17 -16.15
N LEU A 420 1.94 -13.60 -15.34
CA LEU A 420 2.16 -14.05 -13.96
C LEU A 420 2.42 -15.55 -13.93
N VAL A 421 3.60 -15.92 -13.40
CA VAL A 421 4.04 -17.31 -13.24
C VAL A 421 4.00 -17.70 -11.78
N THR A 422 3.34 -18.82 -11.46
CA THR A 422 3.26 -19.37 -10.10
C THR A 422 3.75 -20.81 -10.05
N ARG A 423 4.09 -21.28 -8.84
CA ARG A 423 4.51 -22.67 -8.61
C ARG A 423 3.46 -23.68 -9.10
N ASN A 424 2.17 -23.42 -8.86
CA ASN A 424 1.09 -24.31 -9.30
C ASN A 424 1.02 -24.42 -10.83
N MET A 425 1.25 -23.32 -11.55
CA MET A 425 1.29 -23.33 -13.02
C MET A 425 2.49 -24.12 -13.55
N LEU A 426 3.66 -23.95 -12.93
CA LEU A 426 4.88 -24.68 -13.28
C LEU A 426 4.74 -26.19 -13.01
N SER A 427 4.10 -26.59 -11.91
CA SER A 427 3.82 -28.00 -11.62
C SER A 427 2.96 -28.65 -12.70
N ARG A 428 1.88 -27.99 -13.14
CA ARG A 428 1.02 -28.50 -14.23
C ARG A 428 1.77 -28.66 -15.55
N LEU A 429 2.73 -27.77 -15.81
CA LEU A 429 3.55 -27.84 -17.01
C LEU A 429 4.50 -29.05 -16.96
N ALA A 430 5.08 -29.36 -15.79
CA ALA A 430 5.91 -30.54 -15.60
C ALA A 430 5.09 -31.84 -15.79
N ASP A 431 3.89 -31.90 -15.22
CA ASP A 431 2.99 -33.07 -15.33
C ASP A 431 2.54 -33.32 -16.77
N ALA A 432 2.39 -32.26 -17.59
CA ALA A 432 2.01 -32.39 -19.01
C ALA A 432 3.18 -32.84 -19.91
N THR A 433 4.41 -32.78 -19.42
CA THR A 433 5.63 -33.19 -20.14
C THR A 433 6.17 -34.55 -19.69
N ALA A 434 5.65 -35.10 -18.60
CA ALA A 434 5.91 -36.44 -18.09
C ALA A 434 4.94 -37.45 -18.71
#